data_AF-A0A954M5E6-F1
#
_entry.id   AF-A0A954M5E6-F1
#
_cell.length_a   1.000
_cell.length_b   1.000
_cell.length_c   1.000
_cell.angle_alpha   90.00
_cell.angle_beta   90.00
_cell.angle_gamma   90.00
#
_symmetry.space_group_name_H-M   'P 1'
#
loop_
_entity.id
_entity.type
_entity.pdbx_description
1 polymer ?
#
loop_
_entity_poly.entity_id
_entity_poly.type
_entity_poly.pdbx_seq_one_letter_code
_entity_poly.pdbx_strand_id
1 'polypeptide(L)'
;MRSQLTLLLIVLCTPAWADDEENWNSGLLATYTCGSQQVRRIERDVFVQSGPGAPLEEIAADDFSVQWQGQLIVRDQLLTLHAWLQGAVTIRIADQVVLQAEQGDAGWVSSDAFTVPYGFQPLDITFRSAKEASALKLYVSSPSFPLEPLAPQSLFHKPATQRGASDNQQWDRGRQLFTAHRCDRCHAVNDQPTSDPAPALWGVMQGINPDWLTKKLLTTHAEQAESKMPHFGFDQAQAEAIAAYLVRLGSPSELMRVPTVNEDKKNPLPSGQALLHSLGCLGCHQIGELGTSGPFTGPNLSHIGAKRSPEWLATWLFRPERINPQHSMPVFKLSASERGLLVDALSKLGAPAGVRFLAEGEEHFPRD
;
A
#
# COMPACT_ATOMS: atom_id res chain seq x y z
N MET A 1 77.01 -15.21 4.89
CA MET A 1 75.77 -15.41 4.11
C MET A 1 74.69 -14.54 4.74
N ARG A 2 74.41 -13.35 4.19
CA ARG A 2 73.39 -12.42 4.71
C ARG A 2 72.12 -12.60 3.87
N SER A 3 71.05 -13.05 4.52
CA SER A 3 69.71 -13.20 3.96
C SER A 3 69.10 -11.81 3.73
N GLN A 4 68.70 -11.51 2.49
CA GLN A 4 67.87 -10.33 2.20
C GLN A 4 66.40 -10.78 2.20
N LEU A 5 65.62 -10.26 3.16
CA LEU A 5 64.16 -10.33 3.11
C LEU A 5 63.67 -9.26 2.13
N THR A 6 63.06 -9.68 1.02
CA THR A 6 62.28 -8.80 0.14
C THR A 6 60.86 -8.69 0.70
N LEU A 7 60.50 -7.51 1.20
CA LEU A 7 59.15 -7.20 1.68
C LEU A 7 58.28 -6.83 0.48
N LEU A 8 57.31 -7.68 0.12
CA LEU A 8 56.35 -7.42 -0.94
C LEU A 8 55.19 -6.58 -0.39
N LEU A 9 55.14 -5.29 -0.74
CA LEU A 9 54.03 -4.40 -0.36
C LEU A 9 52.87 -4.63 -1.34
N ILE A 10 51.83 -5.34 -0.91
CA ILE A 10 50.59 -5.50 -1.68
C ILE A 10 49.71 -4.28 -1.40
N VAL A 11 49.64 -3.36 -2.36
CA VAL A 11 48.65 -2.28 -2.35
C VAL A 11 47.31 -2.88 -2.78
N LEU A 12 46.44 -3.17 -1.80
CA LEU A 12 45.05 -3.50 -2.05
C LEU A 12 44.32 -2.23 -2.49
N CYS A 13 44.24 -2.02 -3.80
CA CYS A 13 43.31 -1.07 -4.38
C CYS A 13 41.91 -1.68 -4.26
N THR A 14 41.18 -1.30 -3.21
CA THR A 14 39.74 -1.57 -3.17
C THR A 14 39.09 -0.82 -4.34
N PRO A 15 38.36 -1.49 -5.25
CA PRO A 15 37.55 -0.74 -6.20
C PRO A 15 36.51 0.01 -5.37
N ALA A 16 36.60 1.34 -5.38
CA ALA A 16 35.47 2.18 -5.01
C ALA A 16 34.38 1.88 -6.04
N TRP A 17 33.45 0.97 -5.70
CA TRP A 17 32.18 0.91 -6.40
C TRP A 17 31.53 2.26 -6.21
N ALA A 18 31.37 2.99 -7.31
CA ALA A 18 30.51 4.14 -7.38
C ALA A 18 29.06 3.66 -7.19
N ASP A 19 28.68 3.44 -5.93
CA ASP A 19 27.29 3.34 -5.50
C ASP A 19 26.79 4.78 -5.32
N ASP A 20 26.28 5.37 -6.39
CA ASP A 20 25.34 6.51 -6.38
C ASP A 20 24.95 6.84 -7.83
N GLU A 21 24.35 5.87 -8.55
CA GLU A 21 23.34 6.29 -9.53
C GLU A 21 22.19 6.87 -8.69
N GLU A 22 22.18 8.19 -8.51
CA GLU A 22 21.12 8.90 -7.78
C GLU A 22 19.78 8.68 -8.49
N ASN A 23 19.12 7.58 -8.13
CA ASN A 23 17.81 7.22 -8.63
C ASN A 23 16.78 8.17 -8.02
N TRP A 24 16.49 9.29 -8.66
CA TRP A 24 15.47 10.24 -8.23
C TRP A 24 14.07 9.76 -8.64
N ASN A 25 13.13 9.71 -7.69
CA ASN A 25 11.72 9.40 -7.98
C ASN A 25 10.91 10.69 -8.17
N SER A 26 9.90 10.66 -9.04
CA SER A 26 9.01 11.82 -9.27
C SER A 26 8.14 12.13 -8.04
N GLY A 27 7.89 13.41 -7.80
CA GLY A 27 7.07 13.94 -6.71
C GLY A 27 7.87 14.29 -5.46
N LEU A 28 7.21 14.89 -4.48
CA LEU A 28 7.76 15.29 -3.19
C LEU A 28 7.19 14.39 -2.07
N LEU A 29 7.98 14.20 -1.02
CA LEU A 29 7.49 13.59 0.20
C LEU A 29 6.68 14.63 1.00
N ALA A 30 5.37 14.44 1.08
CA ALA A 30 4.47 15.27 1.87
C ALA A 30 4.20 14.65 3.23
N THR A 31 4.35 15.43 4.30
CA THR A 31 3.99 15.06 5.67
C THR A 31 2.87 15.98 6.14
N TYR A 32 1.66 15.44 6.19
CA TYR A 32 0.49 16.11 6.75
C TYR A 32 0.48 15.90 8.26
N THR A 33 0.29 16.98 9.02
CA THR A 33 0.19 16.94 10.48
C THR A 33 -1.10 17.59 10.92
N CYS A 34 -1.81 16.90 11.80
CA CYS A 34 -3.03 17.37 12.45
C CYS A 34 -3.00 16.93 13.91
N GLY A 35 -2.83 17.87 14.84
CA GLY A 35 -2.66 17.54 16.26
C GLY A 35 -1.51 16.54 16.45
N SER A 36 -1.81 15.33 16.96
CA SER A 36 -0.86 14.23 17.11
C SER A 36 -0.79 13.26 15.92
N GLN A 37 -1.70 13.37 14.95
CA GLN A 37 -1.72 12.51 13.78
C GLN A 37 -0.77 13.03 12.70
N GLN A 38 -0.03 12.11 12.07
CA GLN A 38 0.80 12.39 10.91
C GLN A 38 0.55 11.37 9.80
N VAL A 39 0.39 11.86 8.57
CA VAL A 39 0.29 11.04 7.36
C VAL A 39 1.39 11.47 6.41
N ARG A 40 2.19 10.51 5.95
CA ARG A 40 3.29 10.73 4.99
C ARG A 40 2.94 10.07 3.67
N ARG A 41 3.01 10.80 2.55
CA ARG A 41 2.74 10.27 1.20
C ARG A 41 3.56 10.97 0.12
N ILE A 42 3.51 10.49 -1.12
CA ILE A 42 4.21 11.11 -2.24
C ILE A 42 3.20 11.96 -3.03
N GLU A 43 3.44 13.26 -3.07
CA GLU A 43 2.63 14.20 -3.86
C GLU A 43 3.33 14.53 -5.16
N ARG A 44 2.60 14.52 -6.27
CA ARG A 44 3.15 14.90 -7.56
C ARG A 44 3.26 16.41 -7.73
N ASP A 45 2.43 17.15 -7.01
CA ASP A 45 2.31 18.59 -7.06
C ASP A 45 2.20 19.20 -5.65
N VAL A 46 2.43 20.50 -5.56
CA VAL A 46 2.21 21.28 -4.34
C VAL A 46 0.88 22.00 -4.51
N PHE A 47 -0.17 21.34 -4.01
CA PHE A 47 -1.52 21.83 -4.14
C PHE A 47 -2.31 21.63 -2.83
N VAL A 48 -3.05 22.67 -2.45
CA VAL A 48 -4.07 22.61 -1.40
C VAL A 48 -5.30 23.34 -1.94
N GLN A 49 -6.45 22.69 -1.84
CA GLN A 49 -7.75 23.32 -2.01
C GLN A 49 -8.72 22.58 -1.10
N SER A 50 -9.11 23.21 0.00
CA SER A 50 -10.04 22.62 0.95
C SER A 50 -10.88 23.70 1.61
N GLY A 51 -12.02 23.27 2.17
CA GLY A 51 -12.77 24.08 3.13
C GLY A 51 -12.03 24.14 4.47
N PRO A 52 -12.74 24.09 5.61
CA PRO A 52 -12.07 24.14 6.91
C PRO A 52 -11.21 22.89 7.16
N GLY A 53 -11.58 21.74 6.58
CA GLY A 53 -10.89 20.47 6.79
C GLY A 53 -9.60 20.29 5.98
N ALA A 54 -8.75 19.35 6.42
CA ALA A 54 -7.65 18.83 5.62
C ALA A 54 -8.14 18.24 4.27
N PRO A 55 -7.36 18.35 3.18
CA PRO A 55 -7.71 17.79 1.87
C PRO A 55 -7.55 16.25 1.81
N LEU A 56 -7.43 15.59 2.97
CA LEU A 56 -7.20 14.16 3.13
C LEU A 56 -8.40 13.52 3.81
N GLU A 57 -8.98 12.48 3.22
CA GLU A 57 -10.03 11.69 3.87
C GLU A 57 -9.50 10.97 5.14
N GLU A 58 -8.19 10.69 5.18
CA GLU A 58 -7.53 9.98 6.28
C GLU A 58 -7.33 10.84 7.53
N ILE A 59 -7.55 12.15 7.45
CA ILE A 59 -7.36 13.10 8.55
C ILE A 59 -8.59 14.01 8.65
N ALA A 60 -9.37 13.83 9.71
CA ALA A 60 -10.50 14.70 10.02
C ALA A 60 -10.08 15.80 11.00
N ALA A 61 -9.68 16.97 10.49
CA ALA A 61 -9.48 18.15 11.33
C ALA A 61 -9.54 19.48 10.57
N ASP A 62 -9.97 20.50 11.33
CA ASP A 62 -10.16 21.88 10.89
C ASP A 62 -8.84 22.69 10.84
N ASP A 63 -7.77 22.18 11.47
CA ASP A 63 -6.44 22.79 11.43
C ASP A 63 -5.39 21.73 11.06
N PHE A 64 -4.63 21.99 9.98
CA PHE A 64 -3.58 21.09 9.51
C PHE A 64 -2.36 21.87 9.01
N SER A 65 -1.21 21.19 9.01
CA SER A 65 -0.02 21.65 8.31
C SER A 65 0.48 20.57 7.37
N VAL A 66 1.21 21.00 6.34
CA VAL A 66 1.83 20.10 5.38
C VAL A 66 3.27 20.54 5.17
N GLN A 67 4.20 19.59 5.22
CA GLN A 67 5.57 19.80 4.83
C GLN A 67 5.89 18.94 3.60
N TRP A 68 6.23 19.57 2.47
CA TRP A 68 6.76 18.89 1.30
C TRP A 68 8.28 18.99 1.28
N GLN A 69 8.94 17.86 1.07
CA GLN A 69 10.40 17.76 1.01
C GLN A 69 10.84 16.99 -0.24
N GLY A 70 11.87 17.50 -0.91
CA GLY A 70 12.45 16.83 -2.05
C GLY A 70 13.46 17.72 -2.78
N GLN A 71 13.42 17.66 -4.10
CA GLN A 71 14.27 18.42 -5.01
C GLN A 71 13.42 19.06 -6.10
N LEU A 72 13.85 20.25 -6.51
CA LEU A 72 13.42 20.93 -7.72
C LEU A 72 14.54 20.84 -8.75
N ILE A 73 14.28 20.35 -9.96
CA ILE A 73 15.24 20.49 -11.06
C ILE A 73 15.11 21.88 -11.69
N VAL A 74 16.15 22.68 -11.53
CA VAL A 74 16.24 24.06 -12.00
C VAL A 74 16.95 24.11 -13.34
N ARG A 75 16.31 24.76 -14.32
CA ARG A 75 16.85 24.92 -15.69
C ARG A 75 17.22 26.36 -16.04
N ASP A 76 16.69 27.32 -15.29
CA ASP A 76 17.00 28.74 -15.41
C ASP A 76 17.51 29.25 -14.05
N GLN A 77 18.53 30.08 -14.08
CA GLN A 77 19.20 30.54 -12.87
C GLN A 77 18.50 31.72 -12.22
N LEU A 78 17.66 32.48 -12.93
CA LEU A 78 16.95 33.63 -12.36
C LEU A 78 15.45 33.38 -12.38
N LEU A 79 14.87 33.18 -11.19
CA LEU A 79 13.46 32.80 -11.03
C LEU A 79 12.70 33.78 -10.14
N THR A 80 11.41 33.90 -10.38
CA THR A 80 10.45 34.47 -9.44
C THR A 80 9.41 33.41 -9.09
N LEU A 81 9.16 33.21 -7.80
CA LEU A 81 8.17 32.25 -7.33
C LEU A 81 6.88 32.99 -6.98
N HIS A 82 5.76 32.43 -7.40
CA HIS A 82 4.43 32.97 -7.12
C HIS A 82 3.57 31.88 -6.48
N ALA A 83 2.67 32.27 -5.60
CA ALA A 83 1.68 31.38 -5.02
C ALA A 83 0.30 32.01 -5.06
N TRP A 84 -0.69 31.20 -5.42
CA TRP A 84 -2.08 31.49 -5.07
C TRP A 84 -2.31 30.90 -3.67
N LEU A 85 -2.55 31.76 -2.68
CA LEU A 85 -2.44 31.42 -1.26
C LEU A 85 -3.69 31.84 -0.48
N GLN A 86 -4.16 30.93 0.37
CA GLN A 86 -5.00 31.19 1.54
C GLN A 86 -4.50 30.28 2.65
N GLY A 87 -3.97 30.85 3.74
CA GLY A 87 -3.16 30.17 4.74
C GLY A 87 -1.76 30.78 4.86
N ALA A 88 -0.85 30.08 5.53
CA ALA A 88 0.53 30.51 5.68
C ALA A 88 1.48 29.55 4.96
N VAL A 89 2.43 30.08 4.19
CA VAL A 89 3.42 29.29 3.45
C VAL A 89 4.84 29.81 3.68
N THR A 90 5.79 28.89 3.76
CA THR A 90 7.23 29.18 3.71
C THR A 90 7.87 28.22 2.72
N ILE A 91 8.62 28.75 1.76
CA ILE A 91 9.26 27.99 0.68
C ILE A 91 10.75 28.29 0.71
N ARG A 92 11.54 27.22 0.83
CA ARG A 92 12.99 27.24 0.76
C ARG A 92 13.46 26.44 -0.45
N ILE A 93 14.31 27.07 -1.25
CA ILE A 93 14.99 26.43 -2.39
C ILE A 93 16.49 26.54 -2.13
N ALA A 94 17.19 25.41 -2.25
CA ALA A 94 18.51 25.21 -1.67
C ALA A 94 18.47 25.58 -0.17
N ASP A 95 19.23 26.60 0.24
CA ASP A 95 19.28 27.08 1.63
C ASP A 95 18.60 28.44 1.82
N GLN A 96 17.97 29.00 0.78
CA GLN A 96 17.37 30.33 0.80
C GLN A 96 15.86 30.25 0.96
N VAL A 97 15.31 31.00 1.93
CA VAL A 97 13.86 31.26 1.99
C VAL A 97 13.50 32.22 0.86
N VAL A 98 12.83 31.70 -0.16
CA VAL A 98 12.49 32.45 -1.38
C VAL A 98 11.11 33.09 -1.29
N LEU A 99 10.17 32.48 -0.56
CA LEU A 99 8.84 33.02 -0.34
C LEU A 99 8.36 32.69 1.08
N GLN A 100 7.90 33.69 1.81
CA GLN A 100 7.23 33.54 3.09
C GLN A 100 6.06 34.52 3.15
N ALA A 101 4.84 34.00 3.31
CA ALA A 101 3.62 34.80 3.29
C ALA A 101 2.49 34.15 4.10
N GLU A 102 1.55 34.97 4.55
CA GLU A 102 0.33 34.54 5.24
C GLU A 102 -0.84 35.40 4.74
N GLN A 103 -1.93 34.76 4.31
CA GLN A 103 -3.14 35.44 3.82
C GLN A 103 -4.39 34.78 4.39
N GLY A 104 -5.35 35.60 4.86
CA GLY A 104 -6.65 35.12 5.34
C GLY A 104 -7.62 34.76 4.22
N ASP A 105 -7.58 35.53 3.12
CA ASP A 105 -8.36 35.32 1.90
C ASP A 105 -7.45 34.84 0.77
N ALA A 106 -8.02 34.12 -0.20
CA ALA A 106 -7.29 33.64 -1.36
C ALA A 106 -6.77 34.79 -2.24
N GLY A 107 -5.46 34.84 -2.46
CA GLY A 107 -4.82 35.87 -3.27
C GLY A 107 -3.47 35.47 -3.85
N TRP A 108 -2.94 36.31 -4.74
CA TRP A 108 -1.58 36.16 -5.27
C TRP A 108 -0.56 36.73 -4.30
N VAL A 109 0.51 35.97 -4.08
CA VAL A 109 1.76 36.43 -3.46
C VAL A 109 2.93 36.07 -4.37
N SER A 110 3.97 36.90 -4.38
CA SER A 110 5.15 36.70 -5.22
C SER A 110 6.41 37.01 -4.42
N SER A 111 7.49 36.29 -4.70
CA SER A 111 8.82 36.63 -4.21
C SER A 111 9.42 37.79 -5.01
N ASP A 112 10.52 38.34 -4.53
CA ASP A 112 11.48 39.01 -5.42
C ASP A 112 12.14 37.97 -6.35
N ALA A 113 12.75 38.44 -7.43
CA ALA A 113 13.56 37.57 -8.29
C ALA A 113 14.81 37.09 -7.51
N PHE A 114 15.10 35.80 -7.58
CA PHE A 114 16.25 35.19 -6.88
C PHE A 114 17.08 34.32 -7.83
N THR A 115 18.37 34.22 -7.53
CA THR A 115 19.28 33.37 -8.29
C THR A 115 19.37 31.98 -7.65
N VAL A 116 19.31 30.94 -8.46
CA VAL A 116 19.38 29.54 -8.02
C VAL A 116 20.31 28.74 -8.95
N PRO A 117 21.16 27.84 -8.41
CA PRO A 117 22.05 27.06 -9.27
C PRO A 117 21.28 26.12 -10.20
N TYR A 118 21.82 25.90 -11.41
CA TYR A 118 21.29 24.92 -12.36
C TYR A 118 21.41 23.50 -11.79
N GLY A 119 20.41 22.65 -12.06
CA GLY A 119 20.38 21.24 -11.62
C GLY A 119 19.40 20.98 -10.48
N PHE A 120 19.57 19.86 -9.78
CA PHE A 120 18.71 19.51 -8.64
C PHE A 120 19.03 20.39 -7.43
N GLN A 121 18.01 21.05 -6.91
CA GLN A 121 18.11 21.93 -5.74
C GLN A 121 17.17 21.43 -4.65
N PRO A 122 17.62 21.35 -3.39
CA PRO A 122 16.76 21.03 -2.27
C PRO A 122 15.51 21.92 -2.25
N LEU A 123 14.35 21.31 -2.05
CA LEU A 123 13.07 22.01 -1.95
C LEU A 123 12.40 21.60 -0.64
N ASP A 124 12.11 22.58 0.20
CA ASP A 124 11.35 22.41 1.44
C ASP A 124 10.23 23.45 1.46
N ILE A 125 9.00 22.98 1.60
CA ILE A 125 7.80 23.83 1.61
C ILE A 125 6.99 23.47 2.85
N THR A 126 6.70 24.46 3.68
CA THR A 126 5.80 24.32 4.81
C THR A 126 4.56 25.15 4.58
N PHE A 127 3.39 24.54 4.74
CA PHE A 127 2.09 25.17 4.69
C PHE A 127 1.32 24.94 5.98
N ARG A 128 0.55 25.94 6.41
CA ARG A 128 -0.40 25.87 7.53
C ARG A 128 -1.76 26.38 7.04
N SER A 129 -2.81 25.64 7.36
CA SER A 129 -4.18 25.95 6.98
C SER A 129 -4.67 27.29 7.55
N ALA A 130 -5.61 27.91 6.84
CA ALA A 130 -6.46 28.97 7.38
C ALA A 130 -7.78 28.38 7.91
N LYS A 131 -8.50 29.17 8.72
CA LYS A 131 -9.66 28.70 9.50
C LYS A 131 -10.88 28.29 8.68
N GLU A 132 -11.18 29.01 7.59
CA GLU A 132 -12.42 28.80 6.83
C GLU A 132 -12.21 28.00 5.55
N ALA A 133 -11.13 28.30 4.84
CA ALA A 133 -10.72 27.62 3.64
C ALA A 133 -9.21 27.73 3.48
N SER A 134 -8.61 26.78 2.79
CA SER A 134 -7.18 26.75 2.52
C SER A 134 -6.91 26.57 1.04
N ALA A 135 -5.97 27.34 0.52
CA ALA A 135 -5.57 27.30 -0.88
C ALA A 135 -4.05 27.44 -0.99
N LEU A 136 -3.42 26.59 -1.78
CA LEU A 136 -2.03 26.72 -2.18
C LEU A 136 -1.87 26.17 -3.58
N LYS A 137 -1.32 26.98 -4.49
CA LYS A 137 -0.80 26.49 -5.77
C LYS A 137 0.40 27.32 -6.17
N LEU A 138 1.48 26.63 -6.54
CA LEU A 138 2.75 27.28 -6.89
C LEU A 138 2.87 27.51 -8.39
N TYR A 139 3.49 28.63 -8.73
CA TYR A 139 3.81 29.08 -10.07
C TYR A 139 5.22 29.66 -10.07
N VAL A 140 5.87 29.64 -11.23
CA VAL A 140 7.22 30.16 -11.43
C VAL A 140 7.26 30.98 -12.71
N SER A 141 8.06 32.04 -12.72
CA SER A 141 8.38 32.81 -13.92
C SER A 141 9.87 33.10 -14.00
N SER A 142 10.33 33.48 -15.19
CA SER A 142 11.72 33.89 -15.49
C SER A 142 11.70 34.97 -16.57
N PRO A 143 12.76 35.76 -16.78
CA PRO A 143 12.92 36.50 -18.03
C PRO A 143 12.80 35.65 -19.31
N SER A 144 13.05 34.33 -19.24
CA SER A 144 13.02 33.43 -20.40
C SER A 144 11.66 32.76 -20.66
N PHE A 145 10.74 32.76 -19.69
CA PHE A 145 9.40 32.16 -19.82
C PHE A 145 8.38 32.89 -18.94
N PRO A 146 7.11 32.99 -19.37
CA PRO A 146 6.07 33.71 -18.63
C PRO A 146 5.70 32.99 -17.31
N LEU A 147 4.71 33.51 -16.58
CA LEU A 147 4.17 32.82 -15.41
C LEU A 147 3.58 31.46 -15.79
N GLU A 148 4.15 30.38 -15.26
CA GLU A 148 3.72 29.00 -15.48
C GLU A 148 3.49 28.28 -14.14
N PRO A 149 2.57 27.31 -14.07
CA PRO A 149 2.46 26.45 -12.88
C PRO A 149 3.78 25.74 -12.59
N LEU A 150 4.14 25.60 -11.31
CA LEU A 150 5.32 24.81 -10.92
C LEU A 150 5.07 23.36 -11.33
N ALA A 151 5.86 22.91 -12.31
CA ALA A 151 5.48 21.72 -13.06
C ALA A 151 5.79 20.43 -12.27
N PRO A 152 4.84 19.48 -12.11
CA PRO A 152 5.05 18.22 -11.37
C PRO A 152 6.28 17.43 -11.81
N GLN A 153 6.61 17.47 -13.10
CA GLN A 153 7.78 16.80 -13.67
C GLN A 153 9.13 17.41 -13.26
N SER A 154 9.12 18.57 -12.60
CA SER A 154 10.31 19.21 -12.05
C SER A 154 10.59 18.82 -10.59
N LEU A 155 9.68 18.05 -9.97
CA LEU A 155 9.71 17.71 -8.55
C LEU A 155 10.15 16.26 -8.34
N PHE A 156 11.10 16.06 -7.44
CA PHE A 156 11.69 14.74 -7.17
C PHE A 156 11.95 14.50 -5.69
N HIS A 157 12.10 13.24 -5.29
CA HIS A 157 12.55 12.84 -3.96
C HIS A 157 13.51 11.66 -4.07
N LYS A 158 14.41 11.50 -3.08
CA LYS A 158 15.22 10.28 -3.00
C LYS A 158 14.31 9.11 -2.60
N PRO A 159 14.39 7.94 -3.25
CA PRO A 159 13.76 6.74 -2.78
C PRO A 159 14.21 6.50 -1.35
N ALA A 160 13.27 6.13 -0.48
CA ALA A 160 13.62 5.73 0.86
C ALA A 160 14.57 4.53 0.76
N THR A 161 15.82 4.70 1.16
CA THR A 161 16.86 3.64 1.15
C THR A 161 16.61 2.55 2.20
N GLN A 162 15.42 2.50 2.81
CA GLN A 162 15.13 1.62 3.92
C GLN A 162 14.10 0.56 3.55
N ARG A 163 14.44 -0.70 3.83
CA ARG A 163 13.44 -1.69 4.28
C ARG A 163 12.67 -1.03 5.42
N GLY A 164 11.43 -0.64 5.15
CA GLY A 164 10.67 0.26 6.03
C GLY A 164 10.33 1.62 5.42
N ALA A 165 10.31 1.77 4.08
CA ALA A 165 9.41 2.72 3.43
C ALA A 165 8.08 2.62 4.19
N SER A 166 7.71 3.69 4.90
CA SER A 166 6.59 3.64 5.84
C SER A 166 5.38 3.02 5.12
N ASP A 167 4.56 2.22 5.80
CA ASP A 167 3.41 1.54 5.19
C ASP A 167 2.59 2.48 4.28
N ASN A 168 2.59 3.78 4.59
CA ASN A 168 1.96 4.83 3.81
C ASN A 168 2.61 5.11 2.43
N GLN A 169 3.94 5.01 2.27
CA GLN A 169 4.61 5.23 0.97
C GLN A 169 4.33 4.07 0.00
N GLN A 170 4.40 2.82 0.47
CA GLN A 170 4.06 1.66 -0.37
C GLN A 170 2.57 1.67 -0.72
N TRP A 171 1.71 1.98 0.25
CA TRP A 171 0.28 2.15 0.04
C TRP A 171 -0.03 3.24 -1.01
N ASP A 172 0.59 4.41 -0.92
CA ASP A 172 0.34 5.50 -1.85
C ASP A 172 0.85 5.17 -3.26
N ARG A 173 2.02 4.53 -3.35
CA ARG A 173 2.52 3.99 -4.62
C ARG A 173 1.52 3.00 -5.23
N GLY A 174 0.95 2.12 -4.42
CA GLY A 174 -0.10 1.20 -4.81
C GLY A 174 -1.36 1.89 -5.31
N ARG A 175 -1.83 2.92 -4.59
CA ARG A 175 -2.96 3.77 -4.99
C ARG A 175 -2.75 4.41 -6.35
N GLN A 176 -1.57 4.98 -6.58
CA GLN A 176 -1.21 5.60 -7.86
C GLN A 176 -1.19 4.57 -9.00
N LEU A 177 -0.59 3.40 -8.77
CA LEU A 177 -0.58 2.31 -9.75
C LEU A 177 -1.99 1.80 -10.05
N PHE A 178 -2.81 1.59 -9.01
CA PHE A 178 -4.20 1.18 -9.15
C PHE A 178 -4.99 2.11 -10.07
N THR A 179 -4.87 3.43 -9.87
CA THR A 179 -5.53 4.44 -10.69
C THR A 179 -4.92 4.53 -12.10
N ALA A 180 -3.59 4.51 -12.22
CA ALA A 180 -2.91 4.61 -13.51
C ALA A 180 -3.25 3.43 -14.44
N HIS A 181 -3.40 2.23 -13.87
CA HIS A 181 -3.83 1.03 -14.58
C HIS A 181 -5.35 0.88 -14.67
N ARG A 182 -6.09 1.87 -14.19
CA ARG A 182 -7.57 1.99 -14.28
C ARG A 182 -8.30 0.77 -13.70
N CYS A 183 -7.79 0.22 -12.60
CA CYS A 183 -8.40 -0.93 -11.92
C CYS A 183 -9.84 -0.62 -11.45
N ASP A 184 -10.14 0.65 -11.15
CA ASP A 184 -11.45 1.21 -10.80
C ASP A 184 -12.52 1.07 -11.90
N ARG A 185 -12.11 0.86 -13.17
CA ARG A 185 -13.06 0.70 -14.27
C ARG A 185 -13.90 -0.56 -14.13
N CYS A 186 -13.30 -1.65 -13.65
CA CYS A 186 -13.97 -2.94 -13.49
C CYS A 186 -14.24 -3.27 -12.02
N HIS A 187 -13.32 -2.90 -11.12
CA HIS A 187 -13.45 -3.17 -9.69
C HIS A 187 -14.05 -1.96 -8.96
N ALA A 188 -15.25 -2.14 -8.42
CA ALA A 188 -15.86 -1.16 -7.54
C ALA A 188 -15.00 -0.95 -6.28
N VAL A 189 -14.50 0.27 -6.10
CA VAL A 189 -13.82 0.74 -4.87
C VAL A 189 -14.74 1.58 -3.98
N ASN A 190 -15.93 1.91 -4.48
CA ASN A 190 -17.04 2.59 -3.82
C ASN A 190 -18.36 2.10 -4.44
N ASP A 191 -19.50 2.65 -4.01
CA ASP A 191 -20.85 2.16 -4.38
C ASP A 191 -21.25 2.35 -5.87
N GLN A 192 -20.35 2.77 -6.77
CA GLN A 192 -20.70 2.97 -8.19
C GLN A 192 -19.69 2.39 -9.21
N PRO A 193 -19.98 1.24 -9.82
CA PRO A 193 -19.30 0.81 -11.04
C PRO A 193 -19.94 1.39 -12.31
N THR A 194 -19.09 1.76 -13.29
CA THR A 194 -19.48 2.26 -14.62
C THR A 194 -19.40 1.19 -15.74
N SER A 195 -19.04 -0.06 -15.40
CA SER A 195 -18.89 -1.18 -16.36
C SER A 195 -19.29 -2.54 -15.76
N ASP A 196 -19.23 -3.60 -16.58
CA ASP A 196 -19.54 -4.99 -16.18
C ASP A 196 -18.78 -5.38 -14.89
N PRO A 197 -19.47 -5.92 -13.87
CA PRO A 197 -18.95 -5.97 -12.52
C PRO A 197 -17.82 -7.01 -12.38
N ALA A 198 -16.61 -6.55 -12.06
CA ALA A 198 -15.66 -7.38 -11.32
C ALA A 198 -16.01 -7.32 -9.82
N PRO A 199 -15.53 -8.26 -8.99
CA PRO A 199 -15.82 -8.23 -7.57
C PRO A 199 -15.34 -6.93 -6.93
N ALA A 200 -16.20 -6.33 -6.09
CA ALA A 200 -15.85 -5.14 -5.32
C ALA A 200 -14.68 -5.44 -4.37
N LEU A 201 -13.62 -4.64 -4.44
CA LEU A 201 -12.36 -4.97 -3.76
C LEU A 201 -12.44 -4.72 -2.25
N TRP A 202 -13.18 -3.71 -1.80
CA TRP A 202 -13.36 -3.41 -0.38
C TRP A 202 -13.88 -4.60 0.43
N GLY A 203 -14.80 -5.40 -0.11
CA GLY A 203 -15.31 -6.60 0.54
C GLY A 203 -14.40 -7.82 0.35
N VAL A 204 -13.88 -8.03 -0.87
CA VAL A 204 -13.10 -9.23 -1.20
C VAL A 204 -11.71 -9.23 -0.57
N MET A 205 -11.12 -8.06 -0.31
CA MET A 205 -9.78 -7.95 0.30
C MET A 205 -9.76 -8.32 1.79
N GLN A 206 -10.92 -8.40 2.44
CA GLN A 206 -11.00 -8.83 3.82
C GLN A 206 -10.44 -10.24 4.02
N GLY A 207 -9.42 -10.38 4.88
CA GLY A 207 -8.77 -11.66 5.17
C GLY A 207 -8.13 -12.34 3.95
N ILE A 208 -7.78 -11.56 2.93
CA ILE A 208 -6.98 -12.05 1.80
C ILE A 208 -5.51 -12.16 2.20
N ASN A 209 -4.81 -13.17 1.70
CA ASN A 209 -3.37 -13.29 1.91
C ASN A 209 -2.61 -12.32 0.97
N PRO A 210 -1.77 -11.39 1.48
CA PRO A 210 -1.01 -10.46 0.65
C PRO A 210 -0.08 -11.15 -0.36
N ASP A 211 0.55 -12.27 0.01
CA ASP A 211 1.46 -13.00 -0.89
C ASP A 211 0.72 -13.62 -2.07
N TRP A 212 -0.48 -14.13 -1.81
CA TRP A 212 -1.35 -14.63 -2.86
C TRP A 212 -1.79 -13.50 -3.79
N LEU A 213 -2.11 -12.33 -3.23
CA LEU A 213 -2.51 -11.15 -3.99
C LEU A 213 -1.38 -10.64 -4.87
N THR A 214 -0.16 -10.55 -4.35
CA THR A 214 1.03 -10.19 -5.13
C THR A 214 1.26 -11.19 -6.27
N LYS A 215 1.24 -12.50 -5.99
CA LYS A 215 1.33 -13.54 -7.04
C LYS A 215 0.22 -13.42 -8.07
N LYS A 216 -0.99 -13.01 -7.63
CA LYS A 216 -2.13 -12.79 -8.51
C LYS A 216 -1.89 -11.63 -9.49
N LEU A 217 -1.24 -10.57 -9.03
CA LEU A 217 -0.94 -9.42 -9.87
C LEU A 217 0.21 -9.69 -10.86
N LEU A 218 1.14 -10.57 -10.52
CA LEU A 218 2.31 -10.90 -11.35
C LEU A 218 2.00 -11.86 -12.51
N THR A 219 1.00 -12.74 -12.34
CA THR A 219 0.79 -13.86 -13.28
C THR A 219 -0.59 -13.82 -13.93
N THR A 220 -0.67 -14.19 -15.20
CA THR A 220 -1.93 -14.51 -15.86
C THR A 220 -2.41 -15.83 -15.26
N HIS A 221 -3.53 -15.82 -14.55
CA HIS A 221 -3.97 -17.01 -13.85
C HIS A 221 -4.39 -18.11 -14.80
N ALA A 222 -3.68 -19.24 -14.76
CA ALA A 222 -4.11 -20.48 -15.39
C ALA A 222 -5.36 -21.09 -14.72
N GLU A 223 -5.59 -20.80 -13.43
CA GLU A 223 -6.67 -21.41 -12.63
C GLU A 223 -8.08 -20.90 -12.99
N GLN A 224 -8.17 -19.87 -13.83
CA GLN A 224 -9.44 -19.41 -14.40
C GLN A 224 -9.18 -19.15 -15.88
N ALA A 225 -9.31 -20.19 -16.71
CA ALA A 225 -9.26 -20.07 -18.17
C ALA A 225 -10.23 -18.99 -18.72
N GLU A 226 -11.19 -18.53 -17.89
CA GLU A 226 -12.15 -17.47 -18.17
C GLU A 226 -11.92 -16.17 -17.38
N SER A 227 -10.74 -15.97 -16.77
CA SER A 227 -10.45 -14.73 -16.03
C SER A 227 -10.43 -13.54 -16.99
N LYS A 228 -11.36 -12.59 -16.79
CA LYS A 228 -11.44 -11.35 -17.56
C LYS A 228 -10.43 -10.29 -17.12
N MET A 229 -9.68 -10.54 -16.03
CA MET A 229 -8.66 -9.61 -15.53
C MET A 229 -7.42 -9.64 -16.45
N PRO A 230 -7.01 -8.51 -17.06
CA PRO A 230 -5.84 -8.48 -17.94
C PRO A 230 -4.53 -8.79 -17.21
N HIS A 231 -3.52 -9.24 -17.96
CA HIS A 231 -2.15 -9.22 -17.48
C HIS A 231 -1.58 -7.82 -17.69
N PHE A 232 -1.12 -7.18 -16.60
CA PHE A 232 -0.62 -5.81 -16.63
C PHE A 232 0.90 -5.70 -16.77
N GLY A 233 1.63 -6.82 -16.71
CA GLY A 233 3.09 -6.82 -16.80
C GLY A 233 3.80 -6.20 -15.60
N PHE A 234 3.19 -6.24 -14.41
CA PHE A 234 3.80 -5.67 -13.21
C PHE A 234 5.11 -6.36 -12.82
N ASP A 235 6.07 -5.57 -12.33
CA ASP A 235 7.20 -6.10 -11.58
C ASP A 235 6.83 -6.42 -10.11
N GLN A 236 7.76 -7.02 -9.38
CA GLN A 236 7.56 -7.41 -7.97
C GLN A 236 7.18 -6.21 -7.09
N ALA A 237 7.89 -5.09 -7.22
CA ALA A 237 7.67 -3.91 -6.39
C ALA A 237 6.33 -3.23 -6.68
N GLN A 238 5.91 -3.21 -7.95
CA GLN A 238 4.60 -2.72 -8.36
C GLN A 238 3.48 -3.60 -7.81
N ALA A 239 3.61 -4.92 -7.91
CA ALA A 239 2.63 -5.86 -7.40
C ALA A 239 2.49 -5.77 -5.88
N GLU A 240 3.60 -5.68 -5.14
CA GLU A 240 3.61 -5.49 -3.69
C GLU A 240 2.97 -4.15 -3.26
N ALA A 241 3.29 -3.05 -3.95
CA ALA A 241 2.69 -1.76 -3.67
C ALA A 241 1.16 -1.78 -3.86
N ILE A 242 0.68 -2.32 -4.99
CA ILE A 242 -0.76 -2.48 -5.25
C ILE A 242 -1.39 -3.38 -4.19
N ALA A 243 -0.76 -4.50 -3.83
CA ALA A 243 -1.26 -5.38 -2.78
C ALA A 243 -1.39 -4.66 -1.42
N ALA A 244 -0.39 -3.86 -1.04
CA ALA A 244 -0.43 -3.05 0.18
C ALA A 244 -1.60 -2.04 0.16
N TYR A 245 -1.86 -1.40 -0.98
CA TYR A 245 -3.01 -0.53 -1.17
C TYR A 245 -4.34 -1.28 -0.99
N LEU A 246 -4.50 -2.42 -1.66
CA LEU A 246 -5.72 -3.21 -1.66
C LEU A 246 -6.05 -3.84 -0.30
N VAL A 247 -5.04 -4.31 0.44
CA VAL A 247 -5.24 -4.86 1.79
C VAL A 247 -5.83 -3.80 2.71
N ARG A 248 -5.37 -2.54 2.60
CA ARG A 248 -5.90 -1.42 3.40
C ARG A 248 -7.28 -0.94 2.96
N LEU A 249 -7.67 -1.16 1.69
CA LEU A 249 -9.04 -0.95 1.23
C LEU A 249 -10.03 -1.97 1.82
N GLY A 250 -9.55 -3.13 2.27
CA GLY A 250 -10.39 -4.17 2.86
C GLY A 250 -11.15 -3.65 4.08
N SER A 251 -12.47 -3.86 4.12
CA SER A 251 -13.29 -3.40 5.25
C SER A 251 -12.77 -3.96 6.58
N PRO A 252 -12.62 -3.12 7.62
CA PRO A 252 -12.19 -3.52 8.97
C PRO A 252 -13.33 -4.23 9.69
N SER A 253 -13.72 -5.39 9.19
CA SER A 253 -14.57 -6.32 9.91
C SER A 253 -13.71 -7.04 10.93
N GLU A 254 -14.15 -7.10 12.18
CA GLU A 254 -13.51 -7.94 13.18
C GLU A 254 -13.68 -9.41 12.79
N LEU A 255 -12.69 -9.93 12.06
CA LEU A 255 -12.56 -11.35 11.80
C LEU A 255 -12.46 -12.07 13.14
N MET A 256 -13.15 -13.19 13.22
CA MET A 256 -13.12 -14.04 14.39
C MET A 256 -11.75 -14.66 14.58
N ARG A 257 -11.30 -14.75 15.83
CA ARG A 257 -10.15 -15.57 16.18
C ARG A 257 -10.43 -17.03 15.87
N VAL A 258 -9.39 -17.75 15.46
CA VAL A 258 -9.47 -19.20 15.27
C VAL A 258 -9.70 -19.86 16.63
N PRO A 259 -10.75 -20.69 16.79
CA PRO A 259 -10.98 -21.42 18.03
C PRO A 259 -9.82 -22.37 18.36
N THR A 260 -9.43 -22.45 19.62
CA THR A 260 -8.47 -23.46 20.08
C THR A 260 -9.08 -24.85 20.02
N VAL A 261 -8.30 -25.81 19.52
CA VAL A 261 -8.69 -27.22 19.51
C VAL A 261 -8.37 -27.80 20.88
N ASN A 262 -9.41 -28.12 21.65
CA ASN A 262 -9.26 -28.89 22.87
C ASN A 262 -9.33 -30.37 22.52
N GLU A 263 -8.20 -31.07 22.62
CA GLU A 263 -8.11 -32.52 22.44
C GLU A 263 -8.53 -33.24 23.72
N ASP A 264 -9.65 -33.96 23.67
CA ASP A 264 -10.00 -34.92 24.72
C ASP A 264 -9.37 -36.28 24.39
N LYS A 265 -8.35 -36.67 25.15
CA LYS A 265 -7.66 -37.97 24.99
C LYS A 265 -8.59 -39.17 25.19
N LYS A 266 -9.71 -39.01 25.90
CA LYS A 266 -10.68 -40.08 26.14
C LYS A 266 -11.72 -40.20 25.03
N ASN A 267 -11.93 -39.13 24.26
CA ASN A 267 -12.87 -39.10 23.14
C ASN A 267 -12.26 -38.29 21.98
N PRO A 268 -11.37 -38.91 21.19
CA PRO A 268 -10.66 -38.20 20.13
C PRO A 268 -11.65 -37.69 19.08
N LEU A 269 -11.49 -36.43 18.69
CA LEU A 269 -12.29 -35.83 17.63
C LEU A 269 -11.86 -36.34 16.26
N PRO A 270 -12.78 -36.45 15.27
CA PRO A 270 -12.41 -36.72 13.89
C PRO A 270 -11.44 -35.66 13.35
N SER A 271 -10.54 -36.04 12.45
CA SER A 271 -9.66 -35.05 11.79
C SER A 271 -10.46 -34.02 11.00
N GLY A 272 -9.89 -32.84 10.76
CA GLY A 272 -10.52 -31.81 9.94
C GLY A 272 -10.86 -32.30 8.52
N GLN A 273 -10.02 -33.17 7.95
CA GLN A 273 -10.32 -33.83 6.68
C GLN A 273 -11.55 -34.74 6.80
N ALA A 274 -11.62 -35.58 7.84
CA ALA A 274 -12.79 -36.43 8.07
C ALA A 274 -14.07 -35.61 8.21
N LEU A 275 -14.00 -34.46 8.90
CA LEU A 275 -15.12 -33.53 9.02
C LEU A 275 -15.56 -32.95 7.67
N LEU A 276 -14.63 -32.56 6.77
CA LEU A 276 -14.98 -32.08 5.42
C LEU A 276 -15.79 -33.13 4.63
N HIS A 277 -15.46 -34.41 4.80
CA HIS A 277 -16.19 -35.50 4.17
C HIS A 277 -17.54 -35.76 4.85
N SER A 278 -17.56 -35.90 6.17
CA SER A 278 -18.76 -36.32 6.91
C SER A 278 -19.85 -35.24 6.97
N LEU A 279 -19.46 -33.96 6.88
CA LEU A 279 -20.39 -32.83 6.85
C LEU A 279 -20.94 -32.55 5.44
N GLY A 280 -20.50 -33.30 4.43
CA GLY A 280 -20.99 -33.18 3.06
C GLY A 280 -20.47 -31.95 2.30
N CYS A 281 -19.33 -31.37 2.69
CA CYS A 281 -18.77 -30.18 2.06
C CYS A 281 -18.53 -30.38 0.55
N LEU A 282 -18.09 -31.59 0.16
CA LEU A 282 -17.86 -31.98 -1.24
C LEU A 282 -19.13 -32.10 -2.09
N GLY A 283 -20.32 -32.04 -1.47
CA GLY A 283 -21.58 -31.97 -2.22
C GLY A 283 -21.76 -30.65 -2.96
N CYS A 284 -21.14 -29.57 -2.45
CA CYS A 284 -21.16 -28.25 -3.07
C CYS A 284 -19.78 -27.74 -3.48
N HIS A 285 -18.70 -28.19 -2.85
CA HIS A 285 -17.35 -27.69 -3.11
C HIS A 285 -16.48 -28.74 -3.80
N GLN A 286 -15.47 -28.27 -4.54
CA GLN A 286 -14.43 -29.10 -5.12
C GLN A 286 -13.14 -29.01 -4.31
N ILE A 287 -12.48 -30.14 -4.06
CA ILE A 287 -11.13 -30.24 -3.49
C ILE A 287 -10.34 -31.28 -4.30
N GLY A 288 -9.31 -30.83 -5.01
CA GLY A 288 -8.61 -31.63 -6.01
C GLY A 288 -9.60 -32.17 -7.06
N GLU A 289 -9.57 -33.48 -7.26
CA GLU A 289 -10.46 -34.20 -8.18
C GLU A 289 -11.81 -34.58 -7.57
N LEU A 290 -12.06 -34.22 -6.29
CA LEU A 290 -13.29 -34.60 -5.58
C LEU A 290 -14.28 -33.44 -5.53
N GLY A 291 -15.57 -33.77 -5.64
CA GLY A 291 -16.67 -32.81 -5.55
C GLY A 291 -16.93 -32.07 -6.87
N THR A 292 -17.59 -30.91 -6.76
CA THR A 292 -17.95 -30.06 -7.91
C THR A 292 -17.78 -28.59 -7.58
N SER A 293 -17.60 -27.75 -8.59
CA SER A 293 -17.59 -26.29 -8.43
C SER A 293 -18.27 -25.61 -9.62
N GLY A 294 -18.84 -24.41 -9.37
CA GLY A 294 -19.58 -23.69 -10.40
C GLY A 294 -20.47 -22.58 -9.83
N PRO A 295 -21.11 -21.76 -10.69
CA PRO A 295 -21.81 -20.54 -10.29
C PRO A 295 -22.98 -20.75 -9.31
N PHE A 296 -23.60 -21.92 -9.35
CA PHE A 296 -24.75 -22.28 -8.49
C PHE A 296 -24.35 -23.27 -7.38
N THR A 297 -23.05 -23.48 -7.17
CA THR A 297 -22.48 -24.37 -6.17
C THR A 297 -21.33 -23.65 -5.43
N GLY A 298 -20.69 -24.33 -4.48
CA GLY A 298 -19.53 -23.77 -3.78
C GLY A 298 -18.30 -23.60 -4.69
N PRO A 299 -17.40 -22.64 -4.39
CA PRO A 299 -16.14 -22.51 -5.11
C PRO A 299 -15.21 -23.69 -4.87
N ASN A 300 -14.25 -23.87 -5.78
CA ASN A 300 -13.13 -24.80 -5.59
C ASN A 300 -12.26 -24.33 -4.41
N LEU A 301 -12.03 -25.23 -3.45
CA LEU A 301 -11.31 -24.99 -2.20
C LEU A 301 -9.87 -25.51 -2.21
N SER A 302 -9.40 -26.11 -3.30
CA SER A 302 -8.09 -26.77 -3.39
C SER A 302 -6.91 -25.88 -2.99
N HIS A 303 -7.03 -24.56 -3.22
CA HIS A 303 -6.02 -23.56 -2.90
C HIS A 303 -6.51 -22.50 -1.91
N ILE A 304 -7.57 -22.79 -1.15
CA ILE A 304 -8.19 -21.78 -0.29
C ILE A 304 -7.25 -21.30 0.83
N GLY A 305 -6.40 -22.18 1.37
CA GLY A 305 -5.44 -21.85 2.42
C GLY A 305 -4.31 -20.92 1.95
N ALA A 306 -3.96 -20.93 0.67
CA ALA A 306 -3.06 -19.92 0.12
C ALA A 306 -3.75 -18.55 -0.01
N LYS A 307 -5.05 -18.52 -0.28
CA LYS A 307 -5.80 -17.31 -0.63
C LYS A 307 -6.38 -16.57 0.59
N ARG A 308 -6.85 -17.30 1.59
CA ARG A 308 -7.61 -16.76 2.73
C ARG A 308 -6.91 -17.03 4.05
N SER A 309 -6.99 -16.07 4.97
CA SER A 309 -6.46 -16.24 6.32
C SER A 309 -7.29 -17.25 7.13
N PRO A 310 -6.71 -17.90 8.15
CA PRO A 310 -7.44 -18.76 9.08
C PRO A 310 -8.62 -18.05 9.76
N GLU A 311 -8.47 -16.78 10.10
CA GLU A 311 -9.53 -15.95 10.73
C GLU A 311 -10.67 -15.69 9.75
N TRP A 312 -10.37 -15.50 8.47
CA TRP A 312 -11.39 -15.41 7.43
C TRP A 312 -12.16 -16.73 7.31
N LEU A 313 -11.46 -17.87 7.30
CA LEU A 313 -12.08 -19.20 7.24
C LEU A 313 -12.96 -19.45 8.47
N ALA A 314 -12.48 -19.11 9.66
CA ALA A 314 -13.24 -19.23 10.91
C ALA A 314 -14.51 -18.36 10.86
N THR A 315 -14.38 -17.12 10.39
CA THR A 315 -15.51 -16.20 10.23
C THR A 315 -16.50 -16.72 9.19
N TRP A 316 -16.04 -17.20 8.04
CA TRP A 316 -16.91 -17.72 6.98
C TRP A 316 -17.67 -18.97 7.41
N LEU A 317 -17.05 -19.88 8.15
CA LEU A 317 -17.70 -21.11 8.62
C LEU A 317 -18.76 -20.86 9.70
N PHE A 318 -18.64 -19.77 10.47
CA PHE A 318 -19.50 -19.55 11.64
C PHE A 318 -20.42 -18.34 11.53
N ARG A 319 -19.93 -17.24 10.99
CA ARG A 319 -20.65 -15.96 10.81
C ARG A 319 -20.48 -15.46 9.37
N PRO A 320 -20.82 -16.27 8.34
CA PRO A 320 -20.65 -15.88 6.95
C PRO A 320 -21.37 -14.59 6.59
N GLU A 321 -22.46 -14.24 7.29
CA GLU A 321 -23.20 -12.99 7.09
C GLU A 321 -22.38 -11.73 7.42
N ARG A 322 -21.30 -11.86 8.20
CA ARG A 322 -20.34 -10.75 8.43
C ARG A 322 -19.45 -10.46 7.21
N ILE A 323 -19.25 -11.46 6.35
CA ILE A 323 -18.44 -11.34 5.12
C ILE A 323 -19.36 -11.11 3.91
N ASN A 324 -20.45 -11.87 3.82
CA ASN A 324 -21.46 -11.76 2.77
C ASN A 324 -22.86 -12.01 3.38
N PRO A 325 -23.66 -10.96 3.61
CA PRO A 325 -25.04 -11.08 4.13
C PRO A 325 -25.97 -11.95 3.27
N GLN A 326 -25.63 -12.16 2.00
CA GLN A 326 -26.41 -12.95 1.04
C GLN A 326 -25.78 -14.34 0.79
N HIS A 327 -24.98 -14.85 1.72
CA HIS A 327 -24.35 -16.17 1.58
C HIS A 327 -25.40 -17.29 1.42
N SER A 328 -25.10 -18.28 0.58
CA SER A 328 -25.93 -19.49 0.43
C SER A 328 -25.35 -20.71 1.16
N MET A 329 -24.11 -20.60 1.68
CA MET A 329 -23.49 -21.69 2.43
C MET A 329 -24.26 -21.91 3.75
N PRO A 330 -24.67 -23.17 4.05
CA PRO A 330 -25.32 -23.49 5.32
C PRO A 330 -24.41 -23.20 6.52
N VAL A 331 -25.00 -22.75 7.62
CA VAL A 331 -24.29 -22.58 8.89
C VAL A 331 -24.36 -23.89 9.68
N PHE A 332 -23.23 -24.59 9.78
CA PHE A 332 -23.15 -25.88 10.46
C PHE A 332 -23.08 -25.69 11.98
N LYS A 333 -23.81 -26.54 12.72
CA LYS A 333 -23.73 -26.58 14.19
C LYS A 333 -22.51 -27.39 14.61
N LEU A 334 -21.38 -26.72 14.77
CA LEU A 334 -20.10 -27.31 15.14
C LEU A 334 -19.66 -26.87 16.54
N SER A 335 -18.95 -27.73 17.26
CA SER A 335 -18.23 -27.36 18.48
C SER A 335 -17.03 -26.45 18.17
N ALA A 336 -16.44 -25.83 19.19
CA ALA A 336 -15.25 -25.00 19.02
C ALA A 336 -14.06 -25.80 18.45
N SER A 337 -13.84 -27.01 18.95
CA SER A 337 -12.75 -27.88 18.48
C SER A 337 -12.98 -28.37 17.05
N GLU A 338 -14.20 -28.78 16.66
CA GLU A 338 -14.50 -29.17 15.28
C GLU A 338 -14.30 -27.99 14.29
N ARG A 339 -14.67 -26.77 14.70
CA ARG A 339 -14.39 -25.56 13.91
C ARG A 339 -12.89 -25.34 13.74
N GLY A 340 -12.13 -25.42 14.83
CA GLY A 340 -10.67 -25.28 14.78
C GLY A 340 -10.02 -26.30 13.85
N LEU A 341 -10.47 -27.57 13.92
CA LEU A 341 -9.98 -28.65 13.06
C LEU A 341 -10.32 -28.43 11.58
N LEU A 342 -11.53 -27.95 11.27
CA LEU A 342 -11.91 -27.60 9.89
C LEU A 342 -11.11 -26.41 9.35
N VAL A 343 -10.90 -25.37 10.16
CA VAL A 343 -10.08 -24.22 9.77
C VAL A 343 -8.64 -24.65 9.53
N ASP A 344 -8.06 -25.48 10.39
CA ASP A 344 -6.71 -26.02 10.22
C ASP A 344 -6.59 -26.83 8.92
N ALA A 345 -7.54 -27.73 8.64
CA ALA A 345 -7.55 -28.53 7.43
C ALA A 345 -7.65 -27.65 6.16
N LEU A 346 -8.55 -26.67 6.14
CA LEU A 346 -8.72 -25.75 5.02
C LEU A 346 -7.51 -24.82 4.84
N SER A 347 -6.90 -24.36 5.92
CA SER A 347 -5.71 -23.49 5.89
C SER A 347 -4.50 -24.21 5.28
N LYS A 348 -4.45 -25.54 5.36
CA LYS A 348 -3.40 -26.37 4.76
C LYS A 348 -3.65 -26.67 3.27
N LEU A 349 -4.83 -26.36 2.71
CA LEU A 349 -5.13 -26.61 1.30
C LEU A 349 -4.41 -25.61 0.39
N GLY A 350 -3.46 -26.14 -0.38
CA GLY A 350 -2.69 -25.39 -1.39
C GLY A 350 -1.77 -24.30 -0.84
N ALA A 351 -1.56 -24.25 0.48
CA ALA A 351 -0.64 -23.30 1.10
C ALA A 351 0.81 -23.60 0.66
N PRO A 352 1.60 -22.59 0.23
CA PRO A 352 3.04 -22.76 0.12
C PRO A 352 3.61 -22.97 1.52
N ALA A 353 4.41 -24.01 1.71
CA ALA A 353 5.13 -24.22 2.97
C ALA A 353 6.04 -23.02 3.24
N GLY A 354 5.67 -22.10 4.15
CA GLY A 354 6.62 -21.09 4.64
C GLY A 354 6.15 -19.69 5.05
N VAL A 355 4.87 -19.35 5.16
CA VAL A 355 4.50 -18.01 5.68
C VAL A 355 4.24 -18.06 7.18
N ARG A 356 5.26 -17.69 7.96
CA ARG A 356 5.13 -17.30 9.37
C ARG A 356 4.76 -15.81 9.42
N PHE A 357 3.58 -15.49 9.93
CA PHE A 357 3.28 -14.13 10.36
C PHE A 357 3.87 -13.91 11.75
N LEU A 358 4.74 -12.90 11.87
CA LEU A 358 5.31 -12.46 13.13
C LEU A 358 4.18 -11.90 14.01
N ALA A 359 3.96 -12.55 15.16
CA ALA A 359 3.46 -11.90 16.36
C ALA A 359 4.60 -11.97 17.38
N GLU A 360 4.86 -10.86 18.06
CA GLU A 360 5.91 -10.69 19.05
C GLU A 360 5.84 -11.74 20.18
N GLY A 361 7.00 -12.25 20.61
CA GLY A 361 7.15 -13.06 21.83
C GLY A 361 7.59 -14.50 21.59
N GLU A 362 8.91 -14.72 21.71
CA GLU A 362 9.65 -15.86 22.31
C GLU A 362 8.88 -17.19 22.58
N GLU A 363 9.36 -18.41 22.29
CA GLU A 363 10.71 -18.95 22.45
C GLU A 363 11.02 -20.10 21.45
N HIS A 364 12.32 -20.35 21.31
CA HIS A 364 13.00 -21.39 20.54
C HIS A 364 13.00 -22.76 21.26
N PHE A 365 13.23 -23.85 20.50
CA PHE A 365 14.11 -25.02 20.79
C PHE A 365 13.60 -26.34 20.14
N PRO A 366 14.45 -27.36 19.93
CA PRO A 366 15.11 -27.67 18.67
C PRO A 366 14.63 -29.00 18.07
N ARG A 367 15.27 -29.41 16.97
CA ARG A 367 15.15 -30.75 16.41
C ARG A 367 15.79 -31.76 17.36
N ASP A 368 15.08 -32.87 17.59
CA ASP A 368 15.60 -34.24 17.52
C ASP A 368 14.58 -35.12 16.79
#